data_AF-A0A1G7LV54-F1
#
_entry.id   AF-A0A1G7LV54-F1
#
_cell.length_a   1.000
_cell.length_b   1.000
_cell.length_c   1.000
_cell.angle_alpha   90.00
_cell.angle_beta   90.00
_cell.angle_gamma   90.00
#
_symmetry.space_group_name_H-M   'P 1'
#
loop_
_entity.id
_entity.type
_entity.pdbx_description
1 polymer ?
#
loop_
_entity_poly.entity_id
_entity_poly.type
_entity_poly.pdbx_seq_one_letter_code
_entity_poly.pdbx_strand_id
1 'polypeptide(L)'
;MTACIAVFALGETTAKSIAGQLAGFFASDNVIIQSYCLERPQALPTAPVKADVAVISSSAVLPLAAPHIHPATRTLVARRSLGVAALDALLALPNGTKVLVCHKYPAGCRELAASIRELGMSHIECYSLYDDDHELCKTITTAVVAGDRDGLPPWIKKVIDIGSREVELASLVEIAHIINYPLDNSGLLTLRYSREIVRRTERLKQAVKHIETLHNQIRTVLNTVEDALIAIDNNGNIRVLNDVARRLATGGDDSPTGKWLLDVFPGLRGCLSSQYELIAGKNLVQMAGKTYHVTVSPVKDSGGMIDGCVVALRDVTDVIRMESEVRSALKARGHLARYTFDDILGISPAIRATIQTARKLAASDLNVLILGENGTGKELFAHSIHNASGRAGGPFVAANCAALPASLIESEPSRLPVNLDRQELPLYFALLDILREAKTLGCALGRGQLAGRMAERGFFLSEQAIRRRLEHLKAAGLLASGRGRQATRITPAGEELWAVLRTEIGLKTG
;
A
#
# COMPACT_ATOMS: atom_id res chain seq x y z
N MET A 1 8.05 -5.21 65.94
CA MET A 1 9.47 -5.34 65.58
C MET A 1 9.64 -4.67 64.24
N THR A 2 10.64 -3.80 64.10
CA THR A 2 10.93 -3.13 62.83
C THR A 2 11.72 -4.10 61.96
N ALA A 3 11.14 -4.52 60.82
CA ALA A 3 11.79 -5.42 59.88
C ALA A 3 12.84 -4.66 59.04
N CYS A 4 13.97 -5.29 58.76
CA CYS A 4 15.06 -4.73 57.97
C CYS A 4 15.20 -5.49 56.65
N ILE A 5 15.14 -4.76 55.54
CA ILE A 5 15.33 -5.27 54.18
C ILE A 5 16.61 -4.65 53.62
N ALA A 6 17.58 -5.48 53.25
CA ALA A 6 18.80 -5.06 52.58
C ALA A 6 18.72 -5.38 51.08
N VAL A 7 18.70 -4.36 50.22
CA VAL A 7 18.68 -4.50 48.76
C VAL A 7 20.10 -4.43 48.23
N PHE A 8 20.53 -5.45 47.49
CA PHE A 8 21.82 -5.48 46.81
C PHE A 8 21.61 -5.48 45.30
N ALA A 9 22.20 -4.50 44.61
CA ALA A 9 22.25 -4.45 43.17
C ALA A 9 23.65 -4.07 42.67
N LEU A 10 23.92 -4.35 41.40
CA LEU A 10 25.17 -3.95 40.76
C LEU A 10 25.25 -2.41 40.69
N GLY A 11 24.29 -1.77 40.02
CA GLY A 11 24.23 -0.32 39.83
C GLY A 11 23.33 0.43 40.82
N GLU A 12 23.66 1.70 41.07
CA GLU A 12 22.97 2.57 42.03
C GLU A 12 21.52 2.89 41.63
N THR A 13 21.27 3.11 40.34
CA THR A 13 19.91 3.37 39.81
C THR A 13 18.98 2.18 40.06
N THR A 14 19.48 0.97 39.84
CA THR A 14 18.74 -0.27 40.11
C THR A 14 18.51 -0.47 41.59
N ALA A 15 19.53 -0.27 42.44
CA ALA A 15 19.43 -0.40 43.89
C ALA A 15 18.35 0.55 44.46
N LYS A 16 18.38 1.83 44.05
CA LYS A 16 17.41 2.85 44.46
C LYS A 16 16.01 2.58 43.91
N SER A 17 15.89 2.11 42.66
CA SER A 17 14.59 1.80 42.06
C SER A 17 13.91 0.64 42.80
N ILE A 18 14.63 -0.45 43.08
CA ILE A 18 14.11 -1.57 43.86
C ILE A 18 13.72 -1.10 45.26
N ALA A 19 14.60 -0.39 45.96
CA ALA A 19 14.31 0.11 47.30
C ALA A 19 13.08 1.05 47.33
N GLY A 20 12.92 1.93 46.34
CA GLY A 20 11.76 2.80 46.22
C GLY A 20 10.46 2.03 45.95
N GLN A 21 10.49 0.99 45.13
CA GLN A 21 9.34 0.12 44.88
C GLN A 21 8.95 -0.67 46.14
N LEU A 22 9.93 -1.22 46.86
CA LEU A 22 9.70 -1.88 48.14
C LEU A 22 9.14 -0.89 49.17
N ALA A 23 9.65 0.34 49.24
CA ALA A 23 9.15 1.36 50.16
C ALA A 23 7.71 1.79 49.82
N GLY A 24 7.37 1.89 48.53
CA GLY A 24 6.02 2.17 48.08
C GLY A 24 5.03 1.04 48.37
N PHE A 25 5.51 -0.21 48.49
CA PHE A 25 4.70 -1.37 48.83
C PHE A 25 4.56 -1.55 50.35
N PHE A 26 5.66 -1.48 51.08
CA PHE A 26 5.74 -1.61 52.55
C PHE A 26 5.61 -0.23 53.22
N ALA A 27 4.46 0.43 53.02
CA ALA A 27 4.24 1.84 53.40
C ALA A 27 4.11 2.11 54.93
N SER A 28 4.54 1.19 55.80
CA SER A 28 4.43 1.32 57.25
C SER A 28 5.78 1.64 57.89
N ASP A 29 5.78 2.45 58.96
CA ASP A 29 6.97 2.83 59.75
C ASP A 29 7.75 1.66 60.38
N ASN A 30 7.25 0.43 60.23
CA ASN A 30 7.82 -0.80 60.75
C ASN A 30 8.76 -1.53 59.77
N VAL A 31 9.08 -0.97 58.60
CA VAL A 31 10.02 -1.58 57.64
C VAL A 31 11.13 -0.60 57.28
N ILE A 32 12.38 -0.97 57.55
CA ILE A 32 13.59 -0.23 57.16
C ILE A 32 14.14 -0.87 55.89
N ILE A 33 14.31 -0.09 54.83
CA ILE A 33 14.87 -0.54 53.56
C ILE A 33 16.20 0.17 53.33
N GLN A 34 17.27 -0.61 53.18
CA GLN A 34 18.61 -0.11 52.89
C GLN A 34 19.07 -0.65 51.54
N SER A 35 19.60 0.21 50.67
CA SER A 35 20.09 -0.17 49.35
C SER A 35 21.60 -0.08 49.26
N TYR A 36 22.25 -1.11 48.74
CA TYR A 36 23.68 -1.22 48.57
C TYR A 36 24.03 -1.40 47.09
N CYS A 37 24.98 -0.59 46.63
CA CYS A 37 25.52 -0.61 45.27
C CYS A 37 26.87 -1.32 45.29
N LEU A 38 26.96 -2.49 44.64
CA LEU A 38 28.20 -3.28 44.62
C LEU A 38 29.28 -2.66 43.73
N GLU A 39 28.91 -1.80 42.78
CA GLU A 39 29.86 -1.07 41.92
C GLU A 39 30.65 0.02 42.65
N ARG A 40 30.24 0.43 43.85
CA ARG A 40 30.97 1.39 44.68
C ARG A 40 31.47 0.72 45.96
N PRO A 41 32.67 0.12 45.94
CA PRO A 41 33.24 -0.56 47.10
C PRO A 41 33.35 0.32 48.35
N GLN A 42 33.51 1.64 48.16
CA GLN A 42 33.58 2.64 49.22
C GLN A 42 32.23 2.89 49.94
N ALA A 43 31.12 2.53 49.28
CA ALA A 43 29.77 2.66 49.82
C ALA A 43 29.25 1.32 50.41
N LEU A 44 30.07 0.26 50.38
CA LEU A 44 29.73 -1.02 50.99
C LEU A 44 30.09 -1.01 52.48
N PRO A 45 29.27 -1.65 53.33
CA PRO A 45 29.55 -1.74 54.75
C PRO A 45 30.79 -2.60 55.00
N THR A 46 31.59 -2.19 55.99
CA THR A 46 32.84 -2.85 56.40
C THR A 46 32.60 -4.19 57.11
N ALA A 47 31.38 -4.45 57.57
CA ALA A 47 30.94 -5.71 58.16
C ALA A 47 29.73 -6.29 57.39
N PRO A 48 29.54 -7.62 57.39
CA PRO A 48 28.39 -8.26 56.74
C PRO A 48 27.06 -7.73 57.28
N VAL A 49 26.16 -7.33 56.38
CA VAL A 49 24.85 -6.76 56.73
C VAL A 49 23.94 -7.83 57.31
N LYS A 50 23.47 -7.60 58.53
CA LYS A 50 22.43 -8.40 59.16
C LYS A 50 21.07 -7.74 58.93
N ALA A 51 20.19 -8.45 58.24
CA ALA A 51 18.83 -8.01 57.93
C ALA A 51 17.87 -9.21 58.05
N ASP A 52 16.56 -8.97 58.04
CA ASP A 52 15.57 -10.05 58.00
C ASP A 52 15.54 -10.71 56.62
N VAL A 53 15.75 -9.92 55.57
CA VAL A 53 15.90 -10.40 54.19
C VAL A 53 16.88 -9.54 53.39
N ALA A 54 17.76 -10.21 52.65
CA ALA A 54 18.63 -9.62 51.65
C ALA A 54 18.02 -9.87 50.25
N VAL A 55 17.52 -8.80 49.63
CA VAL A 55 16.92 -8.81 48.29
C VAL A 55 18.00 -8.53 47.25
N ILE A 56 18.27 -9.51 46.40
CA ILE A 56 19.30 -9.42 45.36
C ILE A 56 18.63 -9.10 44.02
N SER A 57 19.15 -8.11 43.30
CA SER A 57 18.54 -7.67 42.04
C SER A 57 18.47 -8.77 40.97
N SER A 58 19.42 -9.70 40.94
CA SER A 58 19.44 -10.81 39.98
C SER A 58 20.34 -11.96 40.44
N SER A 59 20.16 -13.14 39.87
CA SER A 59 20.97 -14.33 40.17
C SER A 59 22.46 -14.12 39.87
N ALA A 60 22.78 -13.32 38.84
CA ALA A 60 24.15 -12.96 38.50
C ALA A 60 24.85 -12.09 39.56
N VAL A 61 24.08 -11.36 40.36
CA VAL A 61 24.59 -10.48 41.42
C VAL A 61 24.80 -11.22 42.74
N LEU A 62 24.14 -12.36 42.92
CA LEU A 62 24.21 -13.15 44.17
C LEU A 62 25.65 -13.51 44.59
N PRO A 63 26.55 -14.01 43.72
CA PRO A 63 27.92 -14.34 44.12
C PRO A 63 28.72 -13.13 44.59
N LEU A 64 28.44 -11.94 44.04
CA LEU A 64 29.09 -10.68 44.39
C LEU A 64 28.56 -10.11 45.71
N ALA A 65 27.27 -10.31 45.99
CA ALA A 65 26.63 -9.84 47.22
C ALA A 65 26.91 -10.75 48.42
N ALA A 66 27.08 -12.05 48.19
CA ALA A 66 27.21 -13.06 49.25
C ALA A 66 28.26 -12.74 50.34
N PRO A 67 29.48 -12.23 50.03
CA PRO A 67 30.47 -11.88 51.06
C PRO A 67 30.04 -10.75 52.00
N HIS A 68 29.09 -9.90 51.57
CA HIS A 68 28.61 -8.74 52.30
C HIS A 68 27.32 -9.01 53.09
N ILE A 69 26.79 -10.24 53.03
CA ILE A 69 25.54 -10.63 53.68
C ILE A 69 25.86 -11.53 54.88
N HIS A 70 25.30 -11.20 56.04
CA HIS A 70 25.48 -12.03 57.23
C HIS A 70 24.85 -13.43 57.02
N PRO A 71 25.51 -14.54 57.42
CA PRO A 71 25.02 -15.92 57.15
C PRO A 71 23.62 -16.23 57.72
N ALA A 72 23.21 -15.53 58.78
CA ALA A 72 21.87 -15.67 59.36
C ALA A 72 20.77 -14.90 58.62
N THR A 73 21.12 -14.04 57.65
CA THR A 73 20.17 -13.27 56.84
C THR A 73 19.62 -14.15 55.72
N ARG A 74 18.29 -14.21 55.56
CA ARG A 74 17.67 -14.92 54.43
C ARG A 74 17.93 -14.16 53.13
N THR A 75 18.31 -14.86 52.07
CA THR A 75 18.54 -14.27 50.74
C THR A 75 17.40 -14.58 49.79
N LEU A 76 16.96 -13.57 49.04
CA LEU A 76 15.92 -13.69 48.01
C LEU A 76 16.40 -13.01 46.73
N VAL A 77 16.37 -13.72 45.61
CA VAL A 77 16.64 -13.13 44.29
C VAL A 77 15.34 -12.57 43.74
N ALA A 78 15.27 -11.25 43.57
CA ALA A 78 14.08 -10.58 43.07
C ALA A 78 13.85 -10.92 41.59
N ARG A 79 12.66 -11.41 41.27
CA ARG A 79 12.15 -11.47 39.89
C ARG A 79 11.70 -10.09 39.47
N ARG A 80 12.07 -9.69 38.25
CA ARG A 80 11.83 -8.34 37.75
C ARG A 80 11.39 -8.37 36.30
N SER A 81 10.44 -7.51 35.95
CA SER A 81 9.85 -7.43 34.61
C SER A 81 10.07 -6.05 33.97
N LEU A 82 9.98 -5.97 32.64
CA LEU A 82 10.04 -4.70 31.89
C LEU A 82 8.72 -3.94 32.02
N GLY A 83 8.81 -2.61 32.10
CA GLY A 83 7.64 -1.73 32.08
C GLY A 83 6.93 -1.71 30.72
N VAL A 84 5.67 -1.24 30.70
CA VAL A 84 4.82 -1.21 29.49
C VAL A 84 5.44 -0.36 28.37
N ALA A 85 6.03 0.78 28.70
CA ALA A 85 6.66 1.67 27.71
C ALA A 85 7.87 1.02 27.01
N ALA A 86 8.64 0.20 27.73
CA ALA A 86 9.74 -0.56 27.17
C ALA A 86 9.24 -1.66 26.22
N LEU A 87 8.12 -2.32 26.57
CA LEU A 87 7.52 -3.35 25.76
C LEU A 87 7.03 -2.80 24.40
N ASP A 88 6.34 -1.67 24.41
CA ASP A 88 5.85 -1.01 23.19
C ASP A 88 7.01 -0.63 22.25
N ALA A 89 8.10 -0.10 22.82
CA ALA A 89 9.29 0.29 22.04
C ALA A 89 10.00 -0.92 21.40
N LEU A 90 10.01 -2.07 22.07
CA LEU A 90 10.59 -3.30 21.55
C LEU A 90 9.67 -3.97 20.52
N LEU A 91 8.36 -4.03 20.74
CA LEU A 91 7.37 -4.60 19.80
C LEU A 91 7.27 -3.82 18.48
N ALA A 92 7.59 -2.53 18.50
CA ALA A 92 7.62 -1.70 17.30
C ALA A 92 8.81 -2.02 16.37
N LEU A 93 9.73 -2.90 16.77
CA LEU A 93 10.86 -3.29 15.93
C LEU A 93 10.44 -4.33 14.86
N PRO A 94 10.91 -4.18 13.61
CA PRO A 94 10.67 -5.18 12.57
C PRO A 94 11.20 -6.57 12.93
N ASN A 95 10.65 -7.60 12.29
CA ASN A 95 11.11 -8.97 12.48
C ASN A 95 12.54 -9.17 11.93
N GLY A 96 13.39 -9.88 12.68
CA GLY A 96 14.81 -10.08 12.38
C GLY A 96 15.69 -8.88 12.73
N THR A 97 15.20 -7.91 13.51
CA THR A 97 16.00 -6.74 13.88
C THR A 97 17.13 -7.15 14.81
N LYS A 98 18.37 -6.82 14.43
CA LYS A 98 19.55 -6.97 15.28
C LYS A 98 19.68 -5.77 16.20
N VAL A 99 19.82 -6.01 17.50
CA VAL A 99 19.98 -4.96 18.51
C VAL A 99 21.20 -5.21 19.36
N LEU A 100 21.92 -4.14 19.68
CA LEU A 100 23.07 -4.18 20.56
C LEU A 100 22.63 -3.92 22.00
N VAL A 101 22.80 -4.90 22.87
CA VAL A 101 22.53 -4.78 24.29
C VAL A 101 23.74 -4.14 24.96
N CYS A 102 23.57 -2.92 25.45
CA CYS A 102 24.64 -2.13 26.05
C CYS A 102 24.43 -2.00 27.56
N HIS A 103 25.47 -2.37 28.30
CA HIS A 103 25.59 -2.15 29.73
C HIS A 103 27.07 -1.98 30.06
N LYS A 104 27.39 -1.25 31.12
CA LYS A 104 28.76 -1.05 31.61
C LYS A 104 29.48 -2.35 32.04
N TYR A 105 28.75 -3.45 32.21
CA TYR A 105 29.25 -4.72 32.74
C TYR A 105 28.72 -5.91 31.94
N PRO A 106 29.54 -6.96 31.69
CA PRO A 106 29.12 -8.14 30.94
C PRO A 106 27.90 -8.85 31.56
N ALA A 107 27.85 -8.93 32.89
CA ALA A 107 26.73 -9.56 33.60
C ALA A 107 25.39 -8.83 33.34
N GLY A 108 25.42 -7.51 33.27
CA GLY A 108 24.23 -6.70 32.96
C GLY A 108 23.75 -6.87 31.52
N CYS A 109 24.68 -7.00 30.56
CA CYS A 109 24.34 -7.30 29.17
C CYS A 109 23.63 -8.65 29.03
N ARG A 110 24.18 -9.70 29.66
CA ARG A 110 23.57 -11.04 29.64
C ARG A 110 22.19 -11.05 30.27
N GLU A 111 22.02 -10.34 31.39
CA GLU A 111 20.75 -10.27 32.09
C GLU A 111 19.68 -9.55 31.28
N LEU A 112 20.06 -8.45 30.62
CA LEU A 112 19.17 -7.72 29.74
C LEU A 112 18.80 -8.54 28.49
N ALA A 113 19.77 -9.18 27.85
CA ALA A 113 19.52 -10.08 26.73
C ALA A 113 18.60 -11.25 27.11
N ALA A 114 18.81 -11.87 28.28
CA ALA A 114 17.95 -12.93 28.80
C ALA A 114 16.52 -12.43 29.04
N SER A 115 16.35 -11.25 29.63
CA SER A 115 15.03 -10.65 29.88
C SER A 115 14.25 -10.42 28.58
N ILE A 116 14.92 -9.99 27.50
CA ILE A 116 14.27 -9.80 26.18
C ILE A 116 13.83 -11.16 25.60
N ARG A 117 14.64 -12.21 25.74
CA ARG A 117 14.32 -13.55 25.24
C ARG A 117 13.17 -14.21 26.01
N GLU A 118 13.16 -14.10 27.34
CA GLU A 118 12.10 -14.66 28.20
C GLU A 118 10.71 -14.08 27.89
N LEU A 119 10.65 -12.84 27.37
CA LEU A 119 9.42 -12.20 26.92
C LEU A 119 8.86 -12.77 25.60
N GLY A 120 9.52 -13.77 25.01
CA GLY A 120 9.10 -14.37 23.74
C GLY A 120 9.37 -13.46 22.54
N MET A 121 10.26 -12.47 22.67
CA MET A 121 10.65 -11.56 21.59
C MET A 121 11.62 -12.24 20.61
N SER A 122 11.23 -13.37 20.04
CA SER A 122 12.05 -14.14 19.09
C SER A 122 12.30 -13.42 17.76
N HIS A 123 11.57 -12.33 17.51
CA HIS A 123 11.72 -11.48 16.32
C HIS A 123 12.90 -10.49 16.43
N ILE A 124 13.58 -10.43 17.58
CA ILE A 124 14.73 -9.55 17.83
C ILE A 124 15.96 -10.40 18.14
N GLU A 125 17.07 -10.12 17.48
CA GLU A 125 18.37 -10.75 17.74
C GLU A 125 19.22 -9.84 18.64
N CYS A 126 19.47 -10.28 19.87
CA CYS A 126 20.25 -9.53 20.85
C CYS A 126 21.74 -9.89 20.79
N TYR A 127 22.60 -8.90 20.60
CA TYR A 127 24.05 -9.01 20.60
C TYR A 127 24.69 -8.20 21.73
N SER A 128 25.86 -8.60 22.22
CA SER A 128 26.63 -7.87 23.23
C SER A 128 28.10 -7.70 22.83
N LEU A 129 28.67 -6.52 23.10
CA LEU A 129 30.10 -6.24 22.87
C LEU A 129 31.06 -7.13 23.66
N TYR A 130 30.59 -7.80 24.72
CA TYR A 130 31.41 -8.67 25.56
C TYR A 130 31.37 -10.14 25.15
N ASP A 131 30.22 -10.60 24.65
CA ASP A 131 29.97 -12.02 24.41
C ASP A 131 30.01 -12.35 22.90
N ASP A 132 29.87 -11.36 22.00
CA ASP A 132 29.78 -11.52 20.56
C ASP A 132 30.93 -10.83 19.78
N ASP A 133 31.09 -11.19 18.51
CA ASP A 133 32.12 -10.64 17.63
C ASP A 133 31.98 -9.12 17.44
N HIS A 134 33.07 -8.40 17.68
CA HIS A 134 33.15 -6.95 17.61
C HIS A 134 32.87 -6.40 16.20
N GLU A 135 33.30 -7.10 15.16
CA GLU A 135 33.07 -6.65 13.78
C GLU A 135 31.58 -6.77 13.40
N LEU A 136 30.90 -7.81 13.89
CA LEU A 136 29.46 -7.96 13.74
C LEU A 136 28.71 -6.86 14.52
N CYS A 137 29.13 -6.57 15.75
CA CYS A 137 28.50 -5.54 16.59
C CYS A 137 28.59 -4.12 16.00
N LYS A 138 29.63 -3.82 15.20
CA LYS A 138 29.78 -2.53 14.48
C LYS A 138 28.74 -2.34 13.38
N THR A 139 28.17 -3.41 12.84
CA THR A 139 27.11 -3.34 11.82
C THR A 139 25.75 -2.94 12.40
N ILE A 140 25.60 -3.07 13.72
CA ILE A 140 24.34 -2.82 14.43
C ILE A 140 24.27 -1.34 14.82
N THR A 141 23.18 -0.68 14.42
CA THR A 141 22.98 0.77 14.65
C THR A 141 21.93 1.09 15.72
N THR A 142 21.24 0.06 16.25
CA THR A 142 20.23 0.21 17.30
C THR A 142 20.74 -0.42 18.59
N ALA A 143 20.76 0.34 19.69
CA ALA A 143 21.13 -0.15 21.01
C ALA A 143 19.94 -0.21 21.96
N VAL A 144 19.95 -1.19 22.84
CA VAL A 144 19.01 -1.35 23.96
C VAL A 144 19.78 -1.18 25.26
N VAL A 145 19.31 -0.28 26.12
CA VAL A 145 19.93 0.06 27.41
C VAL A 145 18.89 0.04 28.53
N ALA A 146 19.35 -0.19 29.77
CA ALA A 146 18.51 -0.19 30.96
C ALA A 146 18.84 0.98 31.89
N GLY A 147 18.31 2.17 31.55
CA GLY A 147 18.46 3.41 32.31
C GLY A 147 19.82 4.10 32.16
N ASP A 148 20.93 3.36 32.28
CA ASP A 148 22.26 3.90 32.08
C ASP A 148 22.66 3.89 30.61
N ARG A 149 23.12 5.03 30.11
CA ARG A 149 23.58 5.24 28.72
C ARG A 149 25.10 5.22 28.60
N ASP A 150 25.81 5.06 29.72
CA ASP A 150 27.25 4.96 29.75
C ASP A 150 27.72 3.69 29.01
N GLY A 151 28.71 3.85 28.13
CA GLY A 151 29.25 2.75 27.32
C GLY A 151 28.53 2.53 25.98
N LEU A 152 27.67 3.45 25.54
CA LEU A 152 27.12 3.44 24.18
C LEU A 152 28.22 3.69 23.14
N PRO A 153 28.37 2.82 22.13
CA PRO A 153 29.30 3.06 21.04
C PRO A 153 28.89 4.27 20.19
N PRO A 154 29.86 5.03 19.64
CA PRO A 154 29.60 6.26 18.90
C PRO A 154 28.85 6.05 17.58
N TRP A 155 28.79 4.81 17.05
CA TRP A 155 28.09 4.49 15.79
C TRP A 155 26.60 4.16 15.96
N ILE A 156 26.09 4.13 17.19
CA ILE A 156 24.67 3.87 17.47
C ILE A 156 23.83 5.10 17.09
N LYS A 157 22.80 4.88 16.25
CA LYS A 157 21.88 5.93 15.78
C LYS A 157 20.57 5.96 16.55
N LYS A 158 20.09 4.79 17.02
CA LYS A 158 18.83 4.65 17.74
C LYS A 158 19.10 3.99 19.08
N VAL A 159 18.66 4.63 20.16
CA VAL A 159 18.77 4.10 21.53
C VAL A 159 17.38 3.84 22.06
N ILE A 160 17.13 2.60 22.49
CA ILE A 160 15.90 2.17 23.15
C ILE A 160 16.23 2.00 24.61
N ASP A 161 15.76 2.95 25.42
CA ASP A 161 15.92 2.91 26.86
C ASP A 161 14.70 2.23 27.47
N ILE A 162 14.91 1.05 28.03
CA ILE A 162 13.85 0.26 28.65
C ILE A 162 13.59 0.67 30.11
N GLY A 163 14.36 1.61 30.63
CA GLY A 163 14.26 2.09 32.01
C GLY A 163 14.60 1.02 33.06
N SER A 164 14.16 1.27 34.29
CA SER A 164 14.35 0.32 35.39
C SER A 164 13.29 -0.77 35.38
N ARG A 165 13.71 -2.02 35.49
CA ARG A 165 12.82 -3.18 35.67
C ARG A 165 12.09 -3.12 37.01
N GLU A 166 10.81 -3.48 37.01
CA GLU A 166 9.95 -3.47 38.20
C GLU A 166 9.98 -4.82 38.90
N VAL A 167 9.98 -4.82 40.23
CA VAL A 167 9.91 -6.02 41.06
C VAL A 167 8.54 -6.67 40.89
N GLU A 168 8.53 -7.95 40.57
CA GLU A 168 7.29 -8.70 40.38
C GLU A 168 6.55 -8.92 41.70
N LEU A 169 5.21 -8.95 41.62
CA LEU A 169 4.34 -9.20 42.77
C LEU A 169 4.71 -10.48 43.52
N ALA A 170 5.10 -11.55 42.81
CA ALA A 170 5.54 -12.80 43.43
C ALA A 170 6.71 -12.59 44.41
N SER A 171 7.70 -11.78 44.02
CA SER A 171 8.84 -11.44 44.88
C SER A 171 8.40 -10.57 46.05
N LEU A 172 7.48 -9.63 45.83
CA LEU A 172 6.95 -8.76 46.91
C LEU A 172 6.19 -9.56 47.97
N VAL A 173 5.37 -10.53 47.54
CA VAL A 173 4.63 -11.42 48.45
C VAL A 173 5.57 -12.34 49.23
N GLU A 174 6.61 -12.86 48.59
CA GLU A 174 7.62 -13.69 49.24
C GLU A 174 8.43 -12.89 50.28
N ILE A 175 8.84 -11.67 49.95
CA ILE A 175 9.47 -10.73 50.91
C ILE A 175 8.54 -10.45 52.08
N ALA A 176 7.26 -10.14 51.81
CA ALA A 176 6.25 -9.88 52.83
C ALA A 176 6.09 -11.09 53.78
N HIS A 177 6.10 -12.31 53.24
CA HIS A 177 6.04 -13.53 54.04
C HIS A 177 7.29 -13.71 54.92
N ILE A 178 8.49 -13.46 54.38
CA ILE A 178 9.75 -13.59 55.15
C ILE A 178 9.79 -12.64 56.35
N ILE A 179 9.34 -11.39 56.17
CA ILE A 179 9.35 -10.38 57.24
C ILE A 179 8.08 -10.42 58.12
N ASN A 180 7.20 -11.41 57.93
CA ASN A 180 5.89 -11.52 58.60
C ASN A 180 5.04 -10.24 58.48
N TYR A 181 5.06 -9.61 57.30
CA TYR A 181 4.24 -8.44 57.03
C TYR A 181 2.76 -8.85 56.88
N PRO A 182 1.82 -8.28 57.65
CA PRO A 182 0.41 -8.60 57.52
C PRO A 182 -0.12 -8.14 56.16
N LEU A 183 -0.53 -9.10 55.33
CA LEU A 183 -1.11 -8.87 54.00
C LEU A 183 -2.64 -8.69 54.08
N ASP A 184 -3.14 -8.05 55.14
CA ASP A 184 -4.58 -7.95 55.46
C ASP A 184 -5.37 -7.13 54.42
N ASN A 185 -4.67 -6.40 53.53
CA ASN A 185 -5.22 -5.70 52.35
C ASN A 185 -4.90 -6.43 51.02
N SER A 186 -4.94 -7.75 51.01
CA SER A 186 -4.77 -8.61 49.83
C SER A 186 -5.62 -8.17 48.62
N GLY A 187 -6.80 -7.61 48.84
CA GLY A 187 -7.68 -7.10 47.78
C GLY A 187 -7.14 -5.88 47.00
N LEU A 188 -6.40 -4.97 47.63
CA LEU A 188 -5.89 -3.74 46.99
C LEU A 188 -4.71 -3.99 46.04
N LEU A 189 -3.90 -5.00 46.36
CA LEU A 189 -2.78 -5.43 45.54
C LEU A 189 -3.25 -6.25 44.35
N THR A 190 -4.19 -7.17 44.55
CA THR A 190 -4.88 -7.85 43.44
C THR A 190 -5.60 -6.84 42.54
N LEU A 191 -6.18 -5.75 43.08
CA LEU A 191 -6.84 -4.69 42.31
C LEU A 191 -5.89 -3.83 41.45
N ARG A 192 -4.66 -3.55 41.91
CA ARG A 192 -3.69 -2.78 41.12
C ARG A 192 -3.16 -3.59 39.93
N TYR A 193 -2.84 -4.87 40.14
CA TYR A 193 -2.39 -5.74 39.07
C TYR A 193 -3.54 -6.21 38.17
N SER A 194 -4.76 -6.40 38.69
CA SER A 194 -5.94 -6.69 37.86
C SER A 194 -6.32 -5.51 36.97
N ARG A 195 -6.18 -4.25 37.44
CA ARG A 195 -6.37 -3.07 36.57
C ARG A 195 -5.40 -3.05 35.39
N GLU A 196 -4.15 -3.46 35.59
CA GLU A 196 -3.14 -3.50 34.52
C GLU A 196 -3.48 -4.57 33.48
N ILE A 197 -3.91 -5.76 33.93
CA ILE A 197 -4.39 -6.83 33.04
C ILE A 197 -5.67 -6.39 32.30
N VAL A 198 -6.65 -5.84 33.00
CA VAL A 198 -7.91 -5.34 32.41
C VAL A 198 -7.64 -4.25 31.37
N ARG A 199 -6.71 -3.32 31.65
CA ARG A 199 -6.32 -2.27 30.70
C ARG A 199 -5.63 -2.84 29.45
N ARG A 200 -4.85 -3.91 29.58
CA ARG A 200 -4.23 -4.64 28.46
C ARG A 200 -5.28 -5.41 27.64
N THR A 201 -6.25 -6.06 28.29
CA THR A 201 -7.36 -6.75 27.62
C THR A 201 -8.24 -5.78 26.85
N GLU A 202 -8.53 -4.59 27.40
CA GLU A 202 -9.40 -3.61 26.76
C GLU A 202 -8.77 -3.04 25.47
N ARG A 203 -7.46 -2.73 25.48
CA ARG A 203 -6.76 -2.29 24.26
C ARG A 203 -6.74 -3.36 23.17
N LEU A 204 -6.48 -4.61 23.54
CA LEU A 204 -6.52 -5.73 22.60
C LEU A 204 -7.94 -5.91 22.04
N LYS A 205 -8.95 -5.82 22.89
CA LYS A 205 -10.36 -5.93 22.49
C LYS A 205 -10.78 -4.82 21.55
N GLN A 206 -10.30 -3.59 21.78
CA GLN A 206 -10.52 -2.46 20.87
C GLN A 206 -9.82 -2.65 19.52
N ALA A 207 -8.58 -3.14 19.51
CA ALA A 207 -7.84 -3.42 18.27
C ALA A 207 -8.53 -4.51 17.43
N VAL A 208 -8.95 -5.62 18.06
CA VAL A 208 -9.69 -6.71 17.39
C VAL A 208 -11.01 -6.18 16.83
N LYS A 209 -11.78 -5.43 17.63
CA LYS A 209 -13.05 -4.83 17.17
C LYS A 209 -12.85 -3.87 16.00
N HIS A 210 -11.75 -3.10 15.99
CA HIS A 210 -11.42 -2.21 14.88
C HIS A 210 -11.11 -3.01 13.60
N ILE A 211 -10.34 -4.09 13.70
CA ILE A 211 -10.04 -4.98 12.58
C ILE A 211 -11.32 -5.62 12.03
N GLU A 212 -12.20 -6.12 12.89
CA GLU A 212 -13.50 -6.68 12.47
C GLU A 212 -14.37 -5.65 11.77
N THR A 213 -14.40 -4.42 12.30
CA THR A 213 -15.17 -3.31 11.70
C THR A 213 -14.62 -2.96 10.31
N LEU A 214 -13.30 -2.85 10.17
CA LEU A 214 -12.65 -2.59 8.89
C LEU A 214 -12.92 -3.71 7.88
N HIS A 215 -12.84 -4.97 8.33
CA HIS A 215 -13.11 -6.14 7.50
C HIS A 215 -14.57 -6.13 6.99
N ASN A 216 -15.52 -5.79 7.85
CA ASN A 216 -16.94 -5.66 7.49
C ASN A 216 -17.18 -4.48 6.54
N GLN A 217 -16.50 -3.34 6.72
CA GLN A 217 -16.58 -2.21 5.79
C GLN A 217 -16.07 -2.58 4.41
N ILE A 218 -14.91 -3.24 4.31
CA ILE A 218 -14.36 -3.72 3.03
C ILE A 218 -15.34 -4.69 2.35
N ARG A 219 -15.90 -5.66 3.09
CA ARG A 219 -16.91 -6.58 2.54
C ARG A 219 -18.16 -5.85 2.05
N THR A 220 -18.63 -4.85 2.80
CA THR A 220 -19.81 -4.07 2.42
C THR A 220 -19.55 -3.33 1.11
N VAL A 221 -18.42 -2.63 0.98
CA VAL A 221 -18.04 -1.93 -0.25
C VAL A 221 -17.96 -2.91 -1.43
N LEU A 222 -17.28 -4.05 -1.25
CA LEU A 222 -17.17 -5.07 -2.29
C LEU A 222 -18.53 -5.66 -2.72
N ASN A 223 -19.49 -5.74 -1.79
CA ASN A 223 -20.84 -6.24 -2.05
C ASN A 223 -21.80 -5.17 -2.60
N THR A 224 -21.47 -3.89 -2.51
CA THR A 224 -22.25 -2.83 -3.17
C THR A 224 -22.00 -2.75 -4.67
N VAL A 225 -20.88 -3.31 -5.14
CA VAL A 225 -20.54 -3.36 -6.55
C VAL A 225 -21.32 -4.49 -7.21
N GLU A 226 -22.00 -4.18 -8.32
CA GLU A 226 -22.76 -5.15 -9.10
C GLU A 226 -21.87 -6.10 -9.92
N ASP A 227 -20.61 -5.72 -10.15
CA ASP A 227 -19.60 -6.56 -10.80
C ASP A 227 -19.15 -7.69 -9.87
N ALA A 228 -18.88 -8.87 -10.43
CA ALA A 228 -18.27 -9.96 -9.70
C ALA A 228 -16.78 -9.68 -9.49
N LEU A 229 -16.35 -9.55 -8.23
CA LEU A 229 -14.96 -9.23 -7.87
C LEU A 229 -14.30 -10.44 -7.22
N ILE A 230 -13.11 -10.82 -7.71
CA ILE A 230 -12.33 -11.95 -7.23
C ILE A 230 -10.88 -11.50 -7.08
N ALA A 231 -10.34 -11.56 -5.87
CA ALA A 231 -8.93 -11.30 -5.61
C ALA A 231 -8.18 -12.62 -5.44
N ILE A 232 -7.07 -12.77 -6.15
CA ILE A 232 -6.20 -13.96 -6.11
C ILE A 232 -4.79 -13.60 -5.64
N ASP A 233 -4.09 -14.57 -5.06
CA ASP A 233 -2.67 -14.47 -4.74
C ASP A 233 -1.78 -14.75 -5.97
N ASN A 234 -0.45 -14.67 -5.78
CA ASN A 234 0.55 -14.97 -6.82
C ASN A 234 0.52 -16.41 -7.34
N ASN A 235 -0.08 -17.34 -6.60
CA ASN A 235 -0.23 -18.75 -6.99
C ASN A 235 -1.57 -18.99 -7.72
N GLY A 236 -2.46 -17.99 -7.77
CA GLY A 236 -3.78 -18.07 -8.36
C GLY A 236 -4.87 -18.57 -7.42
N ASN A 237 -4.60 -18.66 -6.12
CA ASN A 237 -5.60 -19.05 -5.13
C ASN A 237 -6.47 -17.85 -4.76
N ILE A 238 -7.77 -18.09 -4.64
CA ILE A 238 -8.74 -17.03 -4.31
C ILE A 238 -8.57 -16.61 -2.85
N ARG A 239 -8.19 -15.34 -2.62
CA ARG A 239 -8.13 -14.73 -1.28
C ARG A 239 -9.48 -14.14 -0.87
N VAL A 240 -10.14 -13.43 -1.79
CA VAL A 240 -11.39 -12.71 -1.50
C VAL A 240 -12.32 -12.79 -2.71
N LEU A 241 -13.62 -12.88 -2.46
CA LEU A 241 -14.66 -12.79 -3.49
C LEU A 241 -15.91 -12.12 -2.91
N ASN A 242 -16.57 -11.28 -3.71
CA ASN A 242 -17.85 -10.67 -3.31
C ASN A 242 -19.03 -11.63 -3.53
N ASP A 243 -20.21 -11.27 -3.03
CA ASP A 243 -21.40 -12.13 -3.09
C ASP A 243 -21.85 -12.40 -4.53
N VAL A 244 -21.65 -11.45 -5.44
CA VAL A 244 -21.93 -11.63 -6.87
C VAL A 244 -21.03 -12.72 -7.45
N ALA A 245 -19.72 -12.67 -7.21
CA ALA A 245 -18.78 -13.71 -7.64
C ALA A 245 -19.08 -15.06 -7.01
N ARG A 246 -19.51 -15.09 -5.73
CA ARG A 246 -19.91 -16.34 -5.04
C ARG A 246 -21.05 -17.05 -5.75
N ARG A 247 -22.03 -16.31 -6.26
CA ARG A 247 -23.18 -16.88 -7.00
C ARG A 247 -22.79 -17.45 -8.37
N LEU A 248 -21.68 -16.97 -8.94
CA LEU A 248 -21.15 -17.43 -10.22
C LEU A 248 -20.17 -18.60 -10.08
N ALA A 249 -19.70 -18.90 -8.86
CA ALA A 249 -18.77 -19.98 -8.59
C ALA A 249 -19.40 -21.34 -8.92
N THR A 250 -18.65 -22.18 -9.64
CA THR A 250 -19.08 -23.55 -9.94
C THR A 250 -18.52 -24.53 -8.90
N GLY A 251 -19.37 -25.43 -8.40
CA GLY A 251 -19.05 -26.35 -7.31
C GLY A 251 -19.70 -25.93 -5.99
N GLY A 252 -20.63 -26.75 -5.49
CA GLY A 252 -21.46 -26.48 -4.30
C GLY A 252 -20.73 -26.48 -2.95
N ASP A 253 -19.46 -26.09 -2.91
CA ASP A 253 -18.70 -25.95 -1.67
C ASP A 253 -18.94 -24.59 -1.03
N ASP A 254 -19.18 -24.60 0.28
CA ASP A 254 -19.52 -23.42 1.09
C ASP A 254 -18.39 -22.36 1.16
N SER A 255 -17.15 -22.72 0.77
CA SER A 255 -16.01 -21.81 0.77
C SER A 255 -15.15 -21.95 -0.49
N PRO A 256 -15.30 -21.04 -1.47
CA PRO A 256 -14.42 -20.95 -2.64
C PRO A 256 -13.04 -20.34 -2.31
N THR A 257 -12.85 -19.83 -1.09
CA THR A 257 -11.60 -19.21 -0.64
C THR A 257 -10.49 -20.27 -0.49
N GLY A 258 -9.28 -19.95 -0.95
CA GLY A 258 -8.10 -20.83 -0.92
C GLY A 258 -8.03 -21.82 -2.09
N LYS A 259 -9.06 -21.91 -2.93
CA LYS A 259 -9.06 -22.75 -4.13
C LYS A 259 -8.49 -22.02 -5.34
N TRP A 260 -8.08 -22.80 -6.33
CA TRP A 260 -7.54 -22.26 -7.57
C TRP A 260 -8.62 -21.60 -8.42
N LEU A 261 -8.35 -20.40 -8.93
CA LEU A 261 -9.32 -19.59 -9.70
C LEU A 261 -9.94 -20.36 -10.87
N LEU A 262 -9.10 -21.06 -11.63
CA LEU A 262 -9.51 -21.74 -12.88
C LEU A 262 -10.28 -23.04 -12.65
N ASP A 263 -10.35 -23.52 -11.41
CA ASP A 263 -11.19 -24.65 -11.03
C ASP A 263 -12.59 -24.18 -10.61
N VAL A 264 -12.67 -23.05 -9.92
CA VAL A 264 -13.94 -22.44 -9.50
C VAL A 264 -14.65 -21.73 -10.66
N PHE A 265 -13.87 -21.11 -11.56
CA PHE A 265 -14.34 -20.35 -12.73
C PHE A 265 -13.69 -20.86 -14.03
N PRO A 266 -14.11 -22.04 -14.54
CA PRO A 266 -13.49 -22.66 -15.72
C PRO A 266 -13.64 -21.81 -17.00
N GLY A 267 -14.67 -20.95 -17.07
CA GLY A 267 -14.88 -20.01 -18.19
C GLY A 267 -13.76 -18.99 -18.36
N LEU A 268 -12.91 -18.77 -17.35
CA LEU A 268 -11.79 -17.84 -17.40
C LEU A 268 -10.52 -18.42 -18.07
N ARG A 269 -10.47 -19.74 -18.31
CA ARG A 269 -9.29 -20.40 -18.92
C ARG A 269 -8.99 -19.88 -20.33
N GLY A 270 -10.01 -19.41 -21.06
CA GLY A 270 -9.86 -18.95 -22.44
C GLY A 270 -9.34 -17.51 -22.58
N CYS A 271 -9.38 -16.72 -21.50
CA CYS A 271 -9.10 -15.28 -21.52
C CYS A 271 -7.91 -14.86 -20.66
N LEU A 272 -7.46 -15.71 -19.73
CA LEU A 272 -6.29 -15.46 -18.88
C LEU A 272 -5.06 -16.23 -19.36
N SER A 273 -3.89 -15.58 -19.29
CA SER A 273 -2.58 -16.21 -19.50
C SER A 273 -2.16 -17.03 -18.28
N SER A 274 -1.03 -17.74 -18.39
CA SER A 274 -0.42 -18.46 -17.26
C SER A 274 0.03 -17.54 -16.11
N GLN A 275 0.14 -16.24 -16.35
CA GLN A 275 0.46 -15.21 -15.35
C GLN A 275 -0.79 -14.42 -14.91
N TYR A 276 -1.98 -14.92 -15.24
CA TYR A 276 -3.26 -14.27 -14.96
C TYR A 276 -3.40 -12.88 -15.60
N GLU A 277 -2.77 -12.67 -16.76
CA GLU A 277 -2.97 -11.46 -17.58
C GLU A 277 -4.03 -11.70 -18.66
N LEU A 278 -4.73 -10.65 -19.08
CA LEU A 278 -5.70 -10.73 -20.17
C LEU A 278 -5.01 -10.99 -21.52
N ILE A 279 -5.45 -12.02 -22.23
CA ILE A 279 -5.02 -12.30 -23.59
C ILE A 279 -5.65 -11.24 -24.52
N ALA A 280 -4.81 -10.60 -25.35
CA ALA A 280 -5.25 -9.54 -26.26
C ALA A 280 -6.46 -9.97 -27.12
N GLY A 281 -7.54 -9.18 -27.06
CA GLY A 281 -8.77 -9.42 -27.81
C GLY A 281 -9.73 -10.45 -27.20
N LYS A 282 -9.42 -11.04 -26.04
CA LYS A 282 -10.26 -12.04 -25.36
C LYS A 282 -10.82 -11.54 -24.03
N ASN A 283 -11.45 -10.38 -24.05
CA ASN A 283 -11.98 -9.73 -22.85
C ASN A 283 -13.45 -10.10 -22.57
N LEU A 284 -14.07 -10.92 -23.42
CA LEU A 284 -15.46 -11.35 -23.29
C LEU A 284 -15.51 -12.86 -23.04
N VAL A 285 -16.23 -13.26 -22.01
CA VAL A 285 -16.48 -14.68 -21.69
C VAL A 285 -17.97 -14.93 -21.54
N GLN A 286 -18.40 -16.11 -21.97
CA GLN A 286 -19.76 -16.58 -21.71
C GLN A 286 -19.75 -17.59 -20.57
N MET A 287 -20.55 -17.31 -19.54
CA MET A 287 -20.72 -18.17 -18.37
C MET A 287 -22.18 -18.14 -17.94
N ALA A 288 -22.76 -19.31 -17.63
CA ALA A 288 -24.14 -19.44 -17.18
C ALA A 288 -25.20 -18.71 -18.06
N GLY A 289 -25.00 -18.71 -19.39
CA GLY A 289 -25.93 -18.06 -20.34
C GLY A 289 -25.84 -16.53 -20.40
N LYS A 290 -24.90 -15.92 -19.67
CA LYS A 290 -24.63 -14.48 -19.67
C LYS A 290 -23.26 -14.19 -20.28
N THR A 291 -23.09 -12.98 -20.80
CA THR A 291 -21.81 -12.51 -21.35
C THR A 291 -21.17 -11.52 -20.38
N TYR A 292 -19.94 -11.81 -19.96
CA TYR A 292 -19.18 -10.99 -19.02
C TYR A 292 -17.97 -10.36 -19.69
N HIS A 293 -17.75 -9.08 -19.42
CA HIS A 293 -16.50 -8.41 -19.69
C HIS A 293 -15.53 -8.64 -18.53
N VAL A 294 -14.35 -9.17 -18.83
CA VAL A 294 -13.29 -9.51 -17.87
C VAL A 294 -12.27 -8.39 -17.82
N THR A 295 -11.99 -7.89 -16.62
CA THR A 295 -10.90 -6.95 -16.35
C THR A 295 -9.98 -7.54 -15.29
N VAL A 296 -8.67 -7.44 -15.50
CA VAL A 296 -7.67 -7.85 -14.51
C VAL A 296 -6.83 -6.66 -14.10
N SER A 297 -6.70 -6.44 -12.80
CA SER A 297 -5.91 -5.36 -12.22
C SER A 297 -4.88 -5.94 -11.23
N PRO A 298 -3.56 -5.75 -11.45
CA PRO A 298 -2.55 -6.28 -10.53
C PRO A 298 -2.58 -5.53 -9.20
N VAL A 299 -2.42 -6.28 -8.11
CA VAL A 299 -2.27 -5.73 -6.75
C VAL A 299 -0.78 -5.68 -6.44
N LYS A 300 -0.30 -4.54 -5.95
CA LYS A 300 1.10 -4.36 -5.54
C LYS A 300 1.18 -4.24 -4.03
N ASP A 301 2.17 -4.90 -3.44
CA ASP A 301 2.54 -4.69 -2.04
C ASP A 301 3.24 -3.32 -1.85
N SER A 302 3.41 -2.93 -0.60
CA SER A 302 4.14 -1.78 -0.06
C SER A 302 5.51 -1.57 -0.71
N GLY A 303 6.18 -2.65 -1.12
CA GLY A 303 7.46 -2.63 -1.83
C GLY A 303 7.37 -2.48 -3.36
N GLY A 304 6.17 -2.36 -3.94
CA GLY A 304 5.92 -2.23 -5.37
C GLY A 304 5.93 -3.54 -6.18
N MET A 305 6.18 -4.67 -5.52
CA MET A 305 6.08 -6.02 -6.11
C MET A 305 4.63 -6.46 -6.24
N ILE A 306 4.31 -7.26 -7.26
CA ILE A 306 2.95 -7.78 -7.47
C ILE A 306 2.68 -8.88 -6.42
N ASP A 307 1.61 -8.72 -5.62
CA ASP A 307 1.11 -9.66 -4.61
C ASP A 307 -0.25 -10.27 -5.02
N GLY A 308 -0.48 -10.34 -6.33
CA GLY A 308 -1.63 -10.99 -6.94
C GLY A 308 -2.39 -10.07 -7.87
N CYS A 309 -3.65 -10.40 -8.15
CA CYS A 309 -4.50 -9.56 -8.98
C CYS A 309 -5.97 -9.63 -8.57
N VAL A 310 -6.71 -8.61 -8.97
CA VAL A 310 -8.17 -8.55 -8.88
C VAL A 310 -8.74 -8.78 -10.27
N VAL A 311 -9.57 -9.81 -10.39
CA VAL A 311 -10.38 -10.13 -11.56
C VAL A 311 -11.78 -9.59 -11.34
N ALA A 312 -12.25 -8.73 -12.24
CA ALA A 312 -13.61 -8.21 -12.25
C ALA A 312 -14.39 -8.75 -13.45
N LEU A 313 -15.60 -9.23 -13.20
CA LEU A 313 -16.53 -9.76 -14.20
C LEU A 313 -17.77 -8.86 -14.24
N ARG A 314 -17.92 -8.10 -15.32
CA ARG A 314 -19.06 -7.20 -15.52
C ARG A 314 -20.05 -7.82 -16.48
N ASP A 315 -21.31 -7.98 -16.05
CA ASP A 315 -22.38 -8.45 -16.95
C ASP A 315 -22.65 -7.39 -18.02
N VAL A 316 -22.44 -7.75 -19.28
CA VAL A 316 -22.67 -6.88 -20.45
C VAL A 316 -23.73 -7.47 -21.39
N THR A 317 -24.48 -8.46 -20.93
CA THR A 317 -25.47 -9.18 -21.75
C THR A 317 -26.50 -8.24 -22.34
N ASP A 318 -27.08 -7.36 -21.52
CA ASP A 318 -28.09 -6.41 -21.97
C ASP A 318 -27.51 -5.33 -22.87
N VAL A 319 -26.26 -4.90 -22.63
CA VAL A 319 -25.57 -3.91 -23.49
C VAL A 319 -25.38 -4.47 -24.90
N ILE A 320 -24.90 -5.71 -25.01
CA ILE A 320 -24.72 -6.40 -26.30
C ILE A 320 -26.08 -6.63 -26.97
N ARG A 321 -27.11 -7.02 -26.20
CA ARG A 321 -28.46 -7.23 -26.75
C ARG A 321 -29.04 -5.92 -27.30
N MET A 322 -29.01 -4.84 -26.51
CA MET A 322 -29.49 -3.53 -26.93
C MET A 322 -28.73 -2.99 -28.15
N GLU A 323 -27.41 -3.13 -28.21
CA GLU A 323 -26.63 -2.76 -29.40
C GLU A 323 -27.13 -3.54 -30.64
N SER A 324 -27.34 -4.85 -30.48
CA SER A 324 -27.82 -5.70 -31.57
C SER A 324 -29.25 -5.35 -32.01
N GLU A 325 -30.14 -4.99 -31.08
CA GLU A 325 -31.50 -4.53 -31.35
C GLU A 325 -31.50 -3.19 -32.06
N VAL A 326 -30.71 -2.20 -31.59
CA VAL A 326 -30.54 -0.90 -32.25
C VAL A 326 -30.02 -1.10 -33.68
N ARG A 327 -29.01 -1.95 -33.86
CA ARG A 327 -28.45 -2.27 -35.18
C ARG A 327 -29.50 -2.89 -36.10
N SER A 328 -30.33 -3.78 -35.56
CA SER A 328 -31.40 -4.45 -36.31
C SER A 328 -32.56 -3.51 -36.63
N ALA A 329 -32.94 -2.63 -35.70
CA ALA A 329 -33.97 -1.61 -35.89
C ALA A 329 -33.54 -0.57 -36.94
N LEU A 330 -32.27 -0.15 -36.94
CA LEU A 330 -31.74 0.72 -37.98
C LEU A 330 -31.84 0.07 -39.36
N LYS A 331 -31.47 -1.22 -39.48
CA LYS A 331 -31.68 -1.97 -40.73
C LYS A 331 -33.15 -2.04 -41.13
N ALA A 332 -34.05 -2.32 -40.18
CA ALA A 332 -35.50 -2.43 -40.42
C ALA A 332 -36.13 -1.09 -40.86
N ARG A 333 -35.59 0.05 -40.42
CA ARG A 333 -36.02 1.40 -40.84
C ARG A 333 -35.52 1.82 -42.24
N GLY A 334 -34.93 0.90 -42.99
CA GLY A 334 -34.50 1.15 -44.37
C GLY A 334 -33.09 1.73 -44.51
N HIS A 335 -32.30 1.77 -43.44
CA HIS A 335 -30.86 2.09 -43.48
C HIS A 335 -30.04 0.93 -44.04
N LEU A 336 -30.35 0.55 -45.27
CA LEU A 336 -29.72 -0.52 -46.03
C LEU A 336 -29.09 0.08 -47.29
N ALA A 337 -27.86 -0.33 -47.59
CA ALA A 337 -27.24 -0.01 -48.86
C ALA A 337 -27.92 -0.86 -49.94
N ARG A 338 -28.88 -0.27 -50.65
CA ARG A 338 -29.70 -0.97 -51.66
C ARG A 338 -28.98 -1.29 -52.98
N TYR A 339 -27.88 -0.60 -53.27
CA TYR A 339 -27.23 -0.65 -54.57
C TYR A 339 -25.84 -1.26 -54.46
N THR A 340 -25.44 -1.94 -55.53
CA THR A 340 -24.16 -2.61 -55.71
C THR A 340 -23.46 -2.05 -56.93
N PHE A 341 -22.18 -2.40 -57.11
CA PHE A 341 -21.42 -1.93 -58.28
C PHE A 341 -22.05 -2.37 -59.61
N ASP A 342 -22.88 -3.42 -59.59
CA ASP A 342 -23.55 -3.95 -60.78
C ASP A 342 -24.77 -3.09 -61.19
N ASP A 343 -25.28 -2.25 -60.27
CA ASP A 343 -26.35 -1.29 -60.55
C ASP A 343 -25.86 -0.02 -61.27
N ILE A 344 -24.53 0.11 -61.48
CA ILE A 344 -23.92 1.23 -62.19
C ILE A 344 -23.85 0.92 -63.69
N LEU A 345 -24.81 1.43 -64.47
CA LEU A 345 -25.00 1.10 -65.89
C LEU A 345 -23.95 1.70 -66.87
N GLY A 346 -23.00 2.51 -66.37
CA GLY A 346 -22.07 3.24 -67.23
C GLY A 346 -20.97 2.37 -67.83
N ILE A 347 -20.87 2.36 -69.17
CA ILE A 347 -19.88 1.54 -69.91
C ILE A 347 -18.63 2.31 -70.36
N SER A 348 -18.53 3.61 -70.07
CA SER A 348 -17.39 4.43 -70.50
C SER A 348 -16.10 3.99 -69.79
N PRO A 349 -14.92 4.17 -70.43
CA PRO A 349 -13.64 3.85 -69.80
C PRO A 349 -13.42 4.55 -68.46
N ALA A 350 -13.87 5.80 -68.34
CA ALA A 350 -13.78 6.59 -67.11
C ALA A 350 -14.61 5.97 -65.97
N ILE A 351 -15.86 5.56 -66.22
CA ILE A 351 -16.71 4.92 -65.20
C ILE A 351 -16.12 3.58 -64.76
N ARG A 352 -15.63 2.76 -65.69
CA ARG A 352 -14.98 1.48 -65.36
C ARG A 352 -13.75 1.69 -64.47
N ALA A 353 -12.92 2.69 -64.75
CA ALA A 353 -11.78 3.04 -63.92
C ALA A 353 -12.20 3.48 -62.50
N THR A 354 -13.25 4.29 -62.38
CA THR A 354 -13.78 4.73 -61.09
C THR A 354 -14.35 3.56 -60.28
N ILE A 355 -15.09 2.63 -60.91
CA ILE A 355 -15.59 1.41 -60.25
C ILE A 355 -14.44 0.57 -59.70
N GLN A 356 -13.36 0.38 -60.48
CA GLN A 356 -12.19 -0.36 -60.02
C GLN A 356 -11.52 0.30 -58.81
N THR A 357 -11.36 1.63 -58.83
CA THR A 357 -10.82 2.38 -57.70
C THR A 357 -11.70 2.26 -56.46
N ALA A 358 -13.02 2.41 -56.63
CA ALA A 358 -13.99 2.26 -55.55
C ALA A 358 -13.98 0.86 -54.93
N ARG A 359 -13.85 -0.21 -55.72
CA ARG A 359 -13.70 -1.60 -55.21
C ARG A 359 -12.44 -1.78 -54.37
N LYS A 360 -11.32 -1.18 -54.80
CA LYS A 360 -10.07 -1.21 -54.01
C LYS A 360 -10.21 -0.47 -52.69
N LEU A 361 -10.87 0.70 -52.71
CA LEU A 361 -11.11 1.50 -51.50
C LEU A 361 -12.09 0.82 -50.54
N ALA A 362 -13.10 0.10 -51.04
CA ALA A 362 -14.05 -0.65 -50.23
C ALA A 362 -13.38 -1.74 -49.36
N ALA A 363 -12.28 -2.33 -49.83
CA ALA A 363 -11.50 -3.29 -49.06
C ALA A 363 -10.66 -2.66 -47.93
N SER A 364 -10.56 -1.32 -47.88
CA SER A 364 -9.83 -0.57 -46.86
C SER A 364 -10.77 0.05 -45.83
N ASP A 365 -10.25 0.39 -44.65
CA ASP A 365 -11.02 1.06 -43.58
C ASP A 365 -10.88 2.60 -43.61
N LEU A 366 -10.40 3.15 -44.73
CA LEU A 366 -10.16 4.58 -44.92
C LEU A 366 -11.45 5.36 -45.17
N ASN A 367 -11.44 6.65 -44.82
CA ASN A 367 -12.52 7.57 -45.16
C ASN A 367 -12.53 7.86 -46.68
N VAL A 368 -13.70 7.72 -47.31
CA VAL A 368 -13.86 7.91 -48.76
C VAL A 368 -14.67 9.17 -49.04
N LEU A 369 -14.08 10.11 -49.78
CA LEU A 369 -14.77 11.29 -50.31
C LEU A 369 -15.16 11.04 -51.76
N ILE A 370 -16.46 11.09 -52.06
CA ILE A 370 -16.99 10.90 -53.43
C ILE A 370 -17.37 12.28 -53.99
N LEU A 371 -16.65 12.71 -55.01
CA LEU A 371 -16.88 13.98 -55.70
C LEU A 371 -17.53 13.76 -57.06
N GLY A 372 -18.32 14.73 -57.50
CA GLY A 372 -18.99 14.71 -58.80
C GLY A 372 -20.15 15.68 -58.85
N GLU A 373 -20.52 16.11 -60.05
CA GLU A 373 -21.66 16.99 -60.30
C GLU A 373 -22.98 16.34 -59.86
N ASN A 374 -24.02 17.16 -59.69
CA ASN A 374 -25.32 16.63 -59.29
C ASN A 374 -25.86 15.65 -60.34
N GLY A 375 -26.47 14.53 -59.92
CA GLY A 375 -27.00 13.51 -60.84
C GLY A 375 -25.98 12.51 -61.41
N THR A 376 -24.69 12.58 -61.06
CA THR A 376 -23.65 11.66 -61.57
C THR A 376 -23.60 10.28 -60.87
N GLY A 377 -24.58 9.96 -60.01
CA GLY A 377 -24.67 8.64 -59.36
C GLY A 377 -23.78 8.44 -58.14
N LYS A 378 -23.34 9.51 -57.45
CA LYS A 378 -22.52 9.43 -56.22
C LYS A 378 -23.12 8.52 -55.14
N GLU A 379 -24.44 8.49 -55.02
CA GLU A 379 -25.18 7.63 -54.08
C GLU A 379 -25.00 6.14 -54.39
N LEU A 380 -25.06 5.76 -55.68
CA LEU A 380 -24.80 4.39 -56.13
C LEU A 380 -23.40 3.94 -55.73
N PHE A 381 -22.40 4.82 -55.89
CA PHE A 381 -21.03 4.53 -55.44
C PHE A 381 -20.93 4.39 -53.91
N ALA A 382 -21.58 5.26 -53.13
CA ALA A 382 -21.56 5.17 -51.66
C ALA A 382 -22.16 3.84 -51.15
N HIS A 383 -23.32 3.45 -51.69
CA HIS A 383 -23.96 2.17 -51.36
C HIS A 383 -23.08 0.98 -51.77
N SER A 384 -22.52 1.02 -52.98
CA SER A 384 -21.68 -0.04 -53.51
C SER A 384 -20.40 -0.25 -52.71
N ILE A 385 -19.76 0.85 -52.28
CA ILE A 385 -18.57 0.81 -51.43
C ILE A 385 -18.89 0.21 -50.07
N HIS A 386 -20.01 0.61 -49.44
CA HIS A 386 -20.44 0.02 -48.16
C HIS A 386 -20.68 -1.49 -48.28
N ASN A 387 -21.42 -1.92 -49.31
CA ASN A 387 -21.74 -3.33 -49.55
C ASN A 387 -20.51 -4.20 -49.88
N ALA A 388 -19.50 -3.63 -50.51
CA ALA A 388 -18.25 -4.33 -50.83
C ALA A 388 -17.19 -4.26 -49.71
N SER A 389 -17.48 -3.59 -48.59
CA SER A 389 -16.55 -3.38 -47.48
C SER A 389 -16.75 -4.34 -46.31
N GLY A 390 -15.79 -4.39 -45.39
CA GLY A 390 -15.95 -5.07 -44.09
C GLY A 390 -17.11 -4.52 -43.23
N ARG A 391 -17.64 -3.34 -43.59
CA ARG A 391 -18.77 -2.69 -42.91
C ARG A 391 -20.13 -3.11 -43.47
N ALA A 392 -20.19 -3.95 -44.51
CA ALA A 392 -21.43 -4.41 -45.14
C ALA A 392 -22.44 -5.05 -44.15
N GLY A 393 -21.93 -5.65 -43.06
CA GLY A 393 -22.78 -6.18 -42.00
C GLY A 393 -23.47 -5.12 -41.14
N GLY A 394 -23.11 -3.84 -41.24
CA GLY A 394 -23.65 -2.71 -40.49
C GLY A 394 -24.76 -1.95 -41.24
N PRO A 395 -25.53 -1.09 -40.54
CA PRO A 395 -26.52 -0.23 -41.18
C PRO A 395 -25.86 0.83 -42.07
N PHE A 396 -26.49 1.16 -43.19
CA PHE A 396 -26.08 2.26 -44.08
C PHE A 396 -26.95 3.48 -43.82
N VAL A 397 -26.38 4.51 -43.20
CA VAL A 397 -27.11 5.72 -42.82
C VAL A 397 -26.75 6.85 -43.79
N ALA A 398 -27.68 7.21 -44.66
CA ALA A 398 -27.58 8.40 -45.49
C ALA A 398 -28.06 9.63 -44.69
N ALA A 399 -27.16 10.60 -44.49
CA ALA A 399 -27.49 11.87 -43.84
C ALA A 399 -27.31 13.02 -44.84
N ASN A 400 -28.33 13.86 -44.99
CA ASN A 400 -28.25 15.04 -45.84
C ASN A 400 -27.55 16.17 -45.07
N CYS A 401 -26.27 16.39 -45.38
CA CYS A 401 -25.47 17.45 -44.77
C CYS A 401 -26.00 18.88 -45.02
N ALA A 402 -26.88 19.10 -46.02
CA ALA A 402 -27.49 20.42 -46.24
C ALA A 402 -28.64 20.73 -45.25
N ALA A 403 -29.19 19.70 -44.59
CA ALA A 403 -30.30 19.85 -43.63
C ALA A 403 -29.83 19.79 -42.17
N LEU A 404 -28.54 19.54 -41.93
CA LEU A 404 -27.94 19.51 -40.60
C LEU A 404 -27.40 20.92 -40.26
N PRO A 405 -27.68 21.47 -39.07
CA PRO A 405 -27.04 22.70 -38.59
C PRO A 405 -25.51 22.59 -38.71
N ALA A 406 -24.82 23.65 -39.14
CA ALA A 406 -23.35 23.65 -39.28
C ALA A 406 -22.66 23.19 -37.98
N SER A 407 -23.25 23.51 -36.82
CA SER A 407 -22.81 23.07 -35.50
C SER A 407 -22.81 21.55 -35.28
N LEU A 408 -23.61 20.78 -36.03
CA LEU A 408 -23.68 19.31 -35.97
C LEU A 408 -22.64 18.64 -36.89
N ILE A 409 -22.32 19.26 -38.01
CA ILE A 409 -21.28 18.78 -38.95
C ILE A 409 -19.88 19.11 -38.43
N GLU A 410 -19.74 20.25 -37.74
CA GLU A 410 -18.55 20.58 -36.95
C GLU A 410 -18.43 19.75 -35.66
N SER A 411 -19.51 19.08 -35.24
CA SER A 411 -19.52 18.17 -34.08
C SER A 411 -19.16 16.72 -34.43
N GLU A 412 -18.17 16.51 -35.30
CA GLU A 412 -17.31 15.36 -35.09
C GLU A 412 -16.61 15.61 -33.74
N PRO A 413 -16.77 14.76 -32.72
CA PRO A 413 -16.27 15.06 -31.37
C PRO A 413 -14.80 15.41 -31.48
N SER A 414 -14.47 16.65 -31.11
CA SER A 414 -13.15 17.26 -31.01
C SER A 414 -12.06 16.21 -31.17
N ARG A 415 -11.71 15.94 -32.43
CA ARG A 415 -10.59 15.06 -32.73
C ARG A 415 -9.39 15.75 -32.10
N LEU A 416 -8.95 15.24 -30.95
CA LEU A 416 -7.58 15.43 -30.50
C LEU A 416 -6.71 15.23 -31.75
N PRO A 417 -6.04 16.27 -32.28
CA PRO A 417 -5.36 16.20 -33.57
C PRO A 417 -4.15 15.25 -33.57
N VAL A 418 -3.96 14.50 -32.49
CA VAL A 418 -2.76 13.71 -32.20
C VAL A 418 -3.16 12.45 -31.43
N ASN A 419 -2.52 11.33 -31.76
CA ASN A 419 -2.59 10.04 -31.06
C ASN A 419 -1.96 10.12 -29.66
N LEU A 420 -2.50 10.98 -28.79
CA LEU A 420 -2.10 11.11 -27.39
C LEU A 420 -2.95 10.17 -26.54
N ASP A 421 -2.31 9.53 -25.55
CA ASP A 421 -2.99 8.70 -24.57
C ASP A 421 -4.02 9.54 -23.78
N ARG A 422 -5.30 9.13 -23.83
CA ARG A 422 -6.40 9.82 -23.14
C ARG A 422 -6.19 9.91 -21.63
N GLN A 423 -5.49 8.94 -21.03
CA GLN A 423 -5.22 8.94 -19.59
C GLN A 423 -4.16 9.99 -19.19
N GLU A 424 -3.31 10.41 -20.13
CA GLU A 424 -2.26 11.40 -19.88
C GLU A 424 -2.66 12.84 -20.27
N LEU A 425 -3.88 13.06 -20.78
CA LEU A 425 -4.35 14.37 -21.22
C LEU A 425 -4.27 15.49 -20.16
N PRO A 426 -4.61 15.26 -18.87
CA PRO A 426 -4.46 16.29 -17.85
C PRO A 426 -3.01 16.75 -17.69
N LEU A 427 -2.08 15.82 -17.87
CA LEU A 427 -0.65 16.04 -17.72
C LEU A 427 -0.07 16.76 -18.95
N TYR A 428 -0.50 16.39 -20.16
CA TYR A 428 -0.17 17.13 -21.38
C TYR A 428 -0.75 18.55 -21.37
N PHE A 429 -1.98 18.72 -20.89
CA PHE A 429 -2.60 20.04 -20.71
C PHE A 429 -1.76 20.92 -19.77
N ALA A 430 -1.40 20.40 -18.60
CA ALA A 430 -0.56 21.13 -17.64
C ALA A 430 0.80 21.50 -18.25
N LEU A 431 1.40 20.63 -19.09
CA LEU A 431 2.71 20.88 -19.71
C LEU A 431 2.59 22.01 -20.75
N LEU A 432 1.58 21.96 -21.60
CA LEU A 432 1.31 22.99 -22.60
C LEU A 432 1.00 24.33 -21.94
N ASP A 433 0.24 24.34 -20.84
CA ASP A 433 -0.10 25.57 -20.13
C ASP A 433 1.12 26.23 -19.48
N ILE A 434 1.98 25.46 -18.80
CA ILE A 434 3.24 25.99 -18.24
C ILE A 434 4.17 26.53 -19.34
N LEU A 435 4.27 25.81 -20.47
CA LEU A 435 5.11 26.25 -21.60
C LEU A 435 4.55 27.52 -22.27
N ARG A 436 3.22 27.68 -22.29
CA ARG A 436 2.55 28.87 -22.80
C ARG A 436 2.74 30.07 -21.87
N GLU A 437 2.59 29.88 -20.55
CA GLU A 437 2.91 30.91 -19.54
C GLU A 437 4.36 31.37 -19.66
N ALA A 438 5.28 30.42 -19.83
CA ALA A 438 6.70 30.72 -20.02
C ALA A 438 6.95 31.54 -21.29
N LYS A 439 6.24 31.22 -22.39
CA LYS A 439 6.27 31.98 -23.65
C LYS A 439 5.74 33.40 -23.47
N THR A 440 4.62 33.60 -22.75
CA THR A 440 4.07 34.94 -22.47
C THR A 440 4.99 35.79 -21.60
N LEU A 441 5.74 35.16 -20.70
CA LEU A 441 6.71 35.84 -19.82
C LEU A 441 8.11 35.98 -20.43
N GLY A 442 8.32 35.50 -21.66
CA GLY A 442 9.61 35.55 -22.35
C GLY A 442 10.73 34.72 -21.68
N CYS A 443 10.37 33.73 -20.84
CA CYS A 443 11.33 32.95 -20.05
C CYS A 443 11.55 31.54 -20.61
N ALA A 444 12.77 31.02 -20.43
CA ALA A 444 13.16 29.67 -20.82
C ALA A 444 13.12 28.74 -19.61
N LEU A 445 12.27 27.70 -19.63
CA LEU A 445 12.19 26.73 -18.55
C LEU A 445 13.06 25.49 -18.82
N GLY A 446 13.94 25.17 -17.88
CA GLY A 446 14.66 23.90 -17.84
C GLY A 446 13.77 22.74 -17.36
N ARG A 447 14.22 21.49 -17.53
CA ARG A 447 13.46 20.29 -17.13
C ARG A 447 13.20 20.22 -15.62
N GLY A 448 14.18 20.57 -14.78
CA GLY A 448 13.98 20.66 -13.34
C GLY A 448 12.99 21.75 -12.92
N GLN A 449 12.96 22.88 -13.62
CA GLN A 449 11.98 23.95 -13.38
C GLN A 449 10.57 23.55 -13.84
N LEU A 450 10.46 22.82 -14.96
CA LEU A 450 9.20 22.22 -15.40
C LEU A 450 8.69 21.19 -14.37
N ALA A 451 9.58 20.40 -13.77
CA ALA A 451 9.23 19.45 -12.72
C ALA A 451 8.68 20.16 -11.46
N GLY A 452 9.32 21.25 -11.05
CA GLY A 452 8.84 22.06 -9.92
C GLY A 452 7.44 22.62 -10.16
N ARG A 453 7.20 23.27 -11.31
CA ARG A 453 5.87 23.83 -11.64
C ARG A 453 4.81 22.76 -11.89
N MET A 454 5.20 21.57 -12.36
CA MET A 454 4.31 20.42 -12.45
C MET A 454 3.86 19.94 -11.06
N ALA A 455 4.79 19.89 -10.11
CA ALA A 455 4.50 19.50 -8.73
C ALA A 455 3.56 20.49 -8.03
N GLU A 456 3.70 21.80 -8.28
CA GLU A 456 2.75 22.83 -7.81
C GLU A 456 1.32 22.60 -8.33
N ARG A 457 1.18 21.96 -9.50
CA ARG A 457 -0.10 21.58 -10.11
C ARG A 457 -0.53 20.15 -9.77
N GLY A 458 0.11 19.51 -8.79
CA GLY A 458 -0.23 18.16 -8.30
C GLY A 458 0.38 17.01 -9.11
N PHE A 459 1.26 17.29 -10.08
CA PHE A 459 1.91 16.27 -10.92
C PHE A 459 3.37 16.07 -10.51
N PHE A 460 3.67 15.01 -9.77
CA PHE A 460 5.03 14.67 -9.34
C PHE A 460 5.75 13.83 -10.41
N LEU A 461 6.57 14.47 -11.24
CA LEU A 461 7.28 13.83 -12.35
C LEU A 461 8.79 14.01 -12.21
N SER A 462 9.55 12.95 -12.49
CA SER A 462 11.01 13.03 -12.62
C SER A 462 11.40 13.78 -13.90
N GLU A 463 12.62 14.34 -13.94
CA GLU A 463 13.11 15.03 -15.16
C GLU A 463 13.12 14.12 -16.39
N GLN A 464 13.36 12.82 -16.21
CA GLN A 464 13.33 11.82 -17.27
C GLN A 464 11.90 11.57 -17.78
N ALA A 465 10.91 11.56 -16.87
CA ALA A 465 9.50 11.44 -17.20
C ALA A 465 8.96 12.66 -17.96
N ILE A 466 9.45 13.86 -17.64
CA ILE A 466 9.16 15.10 -18.39
C ILE A 466 9.81 15.07 -19.76
N ARG A 467 11.08 14.65 -19.85
CA ARG A 467 11.79 14.53 -21.13
C ARG A 467 11.02 13.63 -22.10
N ARG A 468 10.60 12.45 -21.67
CA ARG A 468 9.86 11.49 -22.53
C ARG A 468 8.60 12.13 -23.11
N ARG A 469 7.88 12.92 -22.32
CA ARG A 469 6.62 13.56 -22.72
C ARG A 469 6.83 14.79 -23.58
N LEU A 470 7.89 15.57 -23.34
CA LEU A 470 8.30 16.63 -24.26
C LEU A 470 8.72 16.06 -25.62
N GLU A 471 9.42 14.91 -25.65
CA GLU A 471 9.74 14.20 -26.90
C GLU A 471 8.46 13.70 -27.60
N HIS A 472 7.50 13.19 -26.84
CA HIS A 472 6.21 12.77 -27.39
C HIS A 472 5.41 13.95 -28.00
N LEU A 473 5.31 15.07 -27.29
CA LEU A 473 4.67 16.30 -27.79
C LEU A 473 5.42 16.91 -28.99
N LYS A 474 6.75 16.75 -29.07
CA LYS A 474 7.54 17.14 -30.25
C LYS A 474 7.29 16.23 -31.45
N ALA A 475 7.25 14.92 -31.24
CA ALA A 475 6.93 13.95 -32.29
C ALA A 475 5.52 14.18 -32.86
N ALA A 476 4.61 14.65 -32.02
CA ALA A 476 3.27 15.09 -32.37
C ALA A 476 3.19 16.45 -33.09
N GLY A 477 4.29 17.18 -33.26
CA GLY A 477 4.30 18.51 -33.88
C GLY A 477 3.73 19.64 -33.01
N LEU A 478 3.44 19.37 -31.74
CA LEU A 478 2.84 20.34 -30.79
C LEU A 478 3.90 21.26 -30.16
N LEU A 479 5.16 20.83 -30.18
CA LEU A 479 6.31 21.58 -29.68
C LEU A 479 7.41 21.65 -30.72
N ALA A 480 8.07 22.81 -30.81
CA ALA A 480 9.25 23.02 -31.63
C ALA A 480 10.51 23.17 -30.76
N SER A 481 11.61 22.58 -31.23
CA SER A 481 12.94 22.79 -30.64
C SER A 481 13.51 24.11 -31.16
N GLY A 482 13.86 25.05 -30.27
CA GLY A 482 14.63 26.22 -30.66
C GLY A 482 16.03 25.81 -31.16
N ARG A 483 16.60 26.54 -32.13
CA ARG A 483 17.99 26.30 -32.57
C ARG A 483 18.95 26.70 -31.43
N GLY A 484 19.84 25.79 -31.01
CA GLY A 484 20.86 26.03 -29.97
C GLY A 484 20.32 25.93 -28.54
N ARG A 485 20.87 26.71 -27.58
CA ARG A 485 20.42 26.80 -26.17
C ARG A 485 19.04 27.48 -26.01
N GLN A 486 18.17 27.43 -27.01
CA GLN A 486 16.86 28.06 -26.95
C GLN A 486 15.79 27.09 -26.42
N ALA A 487 14.89 27.61 -25.59
CA ALA A 487 13.82 26.87 -24.93
C ALA A 487 12.87 26.18 -25.91
N THR A 488 12.23 25.10 -25.45
CA THR A 488 11.15 24.43 -26.19
C THR A 488 9.97 25.39 -26.32
N ARG A 489 9.47 25.62 -27.54
CA ARG A 489 8.35 26.53 -27.82
C ARG A 489 7.11 25.75 -28.24
N ILE A 490 5.94 26.22 -27.83
CA ILE A 490 4.65 25.71 -28.30
C ILE A 490 4.40 26.15 -29.75
N THR A 491 3.99 25.22 -30.61
CA THR A 491 3.60 25.49 -32.02
C THR A 491 2.15 25.96 -32.08
N PRO A 492 1.68 26.52 -33.21
CA PRO A 492 0.26 26.86 -33.39
C PRO A 492 -0.68 25.66 -33.14
N ALA A 493 -0.30 24.46 -33.59
CA ALA A 493 -1.04 23.22 -33.33
C ALA A 493 -1.07 22.85 -31.83
N GLY A 494 0.00 23.15 -31.09
CA GLY A 494 0.05 23.00 -29.63
C GLY A 494 -0.90 23.97 -28.90
N GLU A 495 -1.02 25.21 -29.39
CA GLU A 495 -1.95 26.20 -28.82
C GLU A 495 -3.41 25.86 -29.10
N GLU A 496 -3.70 25.33 -30.29
CA GLU A 496 -5.03 24.84 -30.65
C GLU A 496 -5.46 23.66 -29.78
N LEU A 497 -4.58 22.66 -29.60
CA LEU A 497 -4.82 21.54 -28.69
C LEU A 497 -5.04 22.02 -27.25
N TRP A 498 -4.24 22.96 -26.77
CA TRP A 498 -4.42 23.55 -25.44
C TRP A 498 -5.79 24.23 -25.30
N ALA A 499 -6.26 24.94 -26.32
CA ALA A 499 -7.58 25.59 -26.30
C ALA A 499 -8.72 24.55 -26.25
N VAL A 500 -8.61 23.45 -27.00
CA VAL A 500 -9.57 22.34 -26.94
C VAL A 500 -9.58 21.69 -25.54
N LEU A 501 -8.41 21.36 -25.02
CA LEU A 501 -8.27 20.73 -23.69
C LEU A 501 -8.73 21.64 -22.56
N ARG A 502 -8.53 22.96 -22.67
CA ARG A 502 -9.04 23.92 -21.68
C ARG A 502 -10.56 23.89 -21.61
N THR A 503 -11.24 23.78 -22.75
CA THR A 503 -12.71 23.72 -22.80
C THR A 503 -13.22 22.38 -22.25
N GLU A 504 -12.59 21.26 -22.60
CA GLU A 504 -12.99 19.93 -22.13
C GLU A 504 -12.70 19.67 -20.64
N ILE A 505 -11.56 20.17 -20.13
CA ILE A 505 -11.14 19.97 -18.74
C ILE A 505 -11.74 21.06 -17.84
N GLY A 506 -11.88 22.30 -18.32
CA GLY A 506 -12.44 23.43 -17.58
C GLY A 506 -13.92 23.31 -17.25
N LEU A 507 -14.67 22.44 -17.93
CA LEU A 507 -16.06 22.10 -17.60
C LEU A 507 -16.19 21.06 -16.46
N LYS A 508 -15.09 20.45 -16.01
CA LYS A 508 -15.10 19.43 -14.93
C LYS A 508 -14.61 19.93 -13.57
N THR A 509 -14.27 21.22 -13.46
CA THR A 509 -13.80 21.85 -12.21
C THR A 509 -14.58 23.13 -11.88
N GLY A 510 -15.85 23.20 -12.28
CA GLY A 510 -16.82 24.20 -11.80
C GLY A 510 -17.60 23.66 -10.62
#